data_AF-A0A0M3K1H8-F1
#
_entry.id   AF-A0A0M3K1H8-F1
#
_cell.length_a   1.000
_cell.length_b   1.000
_cell.length_c   1.000
_cell.angle_alpha   90.00
_cell.angle_beta   90.00
_cell.angle_gamma   90.00
#
_symmetry.space_group_name_H-M   'P 1'
#
loop_
_entity.id
_entity.type
_entity.pdbx_description
1 polymer ?
#
loop_
_entity_poly.entity_id
_entity_poly.type
_entity_poly.pdbx_seq_one_letter_code
_entity_poly.pdbx_strand_id
1 'polypeptide(L)'
;MTVIRSLSDYFRTLNTLLAVESWRSAEEAAQLLSVKGSHAQCKFLLAETAATERRIQIDSVFDDIACFHLMVLNALSKLKYAHAFDTQAQMVQLFNEEILQKEKDQNWFMPIFYRICTDLRLIARAADTKANRICDPEKSSYYEQAATYFMKCYRSCVNDVRADKEVTKRIAMLNLTNQLFRIYFRINKLNLLKPLIRAIEADTELYHKFSMADKVTYNYYLGRKAMFDSDLALCSH
;
A
#
# COMPACT_ATOMS: atom_id res chain seq x y z
N MET A 1 -12.13 -20.34 3.05
CA MET A 1 -10.76 -19.96 2.62
C MET A 1 -10.31 -20.96 1.58
N THR A 2 -10.02 -20.51 0.37
CA THR A 2 -9.46 -21.35 -0.69
C THR A 2 -8.09 -21.86 -0.25
N VAL A 3 -7.93 -23.17 -0.17
CA VAL A 3 -6.67 -23.80 0.24
C VAL A 3 -5.75 -23.82 -0.97
N ILE A 4 -4.70 -22.99 -0.96
CA ILE A 4 -3.68 -22.95 -2.01
C ILE A 4 -2.72 -24.13 -1.82
N ARG A 5 -2.61 -25.00 -2.82
CA ARG A 5 -1.86 -26.27 -2.71
C ARG A 5 -0.51 -26.27 -3.43
N SER A 6 -0.31 -25.39 -4.40
CA SER A 6 0.92 -25.29 -5.19
C SER A 6 1.12 -23.88 -5.75
N LEU A 7 2.29 -23.63 -6.34
CA LEU A 7 2.58 -22.38 -7.04
C LEU A 7 1.62 -22.15 -8.22
N SER A 8 1.38 -23.19 -9.05
CA SER A 8 0.44 -23.10 -10.17
C SER A 8 -0.99 -22.85 -9.70
N ASP A 9 -1.39 -23.44 -8.57
CA ASP A 9 -2.72 -23.23 -7.98
C ASP A 9 -2.88 -21.79 -7.45
N TYR A 10 -1.82 -21.21 -6.87
CA TYR A 10 -1.76 -19.82 -6.46
C TYR A 10 -2.02 -18.87 -7.64
N PHE A 11 -1.25 -18.99 -8.71
CA PHE A 11 -1.40 -18.14 -9.89
C PHE A 11 -2.73 -18.36 -10.60
N ARG A 12 -3.18 -19.60 -10.75
CA ARG A 12 -4.51 -19.89 -11.32
C ARG A 12 -5.62 -19.22 -10.51
N THR A 13 -5.57 -19.33 -9.18
CA THR A 13 -6.58 -18.72 -8.31
C THR A 13 -6.55 -17.20 -8.43
N LEU A 14 -5.36 -16.60 -8.39
CA LEU A 14 -5.18 -15.16 -8.54
C LEU A 14 -5.70 -14.67 -9.88
N ASN A 15 -5.30 -15.30 -10.99
CA ASN A 15 -5.73 -14.94 -12.34
C ASN A 15 -7.24 -15.10 -12.53
N THR A 16 -7.84 -16.15 -11.94
CA THR A 16 -9.30 -16.34 -11.96
C THR A 16 -10.02 -15.19 -11.26
N LEU A 17 -9.51 -14.72 -10.11
CA LEU A 17 -10.10 -13.59 -9.40
C LEU A 17 -9.94 -12.27 -10.17
N LEU A 18 -8.76 -12.03 -10.73
CA LEU A 18 -8.45 -10.81 -11.47
C LEU A 18 -9.25 -10.70 -12.77
N ALA A 19 -9.50 -11.81 -13.48
CA ALA A 19 -10.30 -11.83 -14.71
C ALA A 19 -11.76 -11.38 -14.52
N VAL A 20 -12.27 -11.32 -13.29
CA VAL A 20 -13.62 -10.83 -13.00
C VAL A 20 -13.69 -9.30 -13.02
N GLU A 21 -12.57 -8.61 -12.80
CA GLU A 21 -12.48 -7.14 -12.81
C GLU A 21 -13.53 -6.44 -11.92
N SER A 22 -13.83 -7.06 -10.78
CA SER A 22 -14.77 -6.51 -9.80
C SER A 22 -14.06 -6.16 -8.49
N TRP A 23 -14.60 -5.15 -7.80
CA TRP A 23 -14.10 -4.75 -6.48
C TRP A 23 -14.02 -5.93 -5.51
N ARG A 24 -15.07 -6.75 -5.44
CA ARG A 24 -15.14 -7.92 -4.55
C ARG A 24 -14.04 -8.94 -4.87
N SER A 25 -13.86 -9.28 -6.14
CA SER A 25 -12.81 -10.23 -6.54
C SER A 25 -11.42 -9.65 -6.26
N ALA A 26 -11.24 -8.34 -6.42
CA ALA A 26 -9.99 -7.66 -6.07
C ALA A 26 -9.72 -7.65 -4.56
N GLU A 27 -10.75 -7.59 -3.70
CA GLU A 27 -10.58 -7.77 -2.25
C GLU A 27 -10.07 -9.17 -1.89
N GLU A 28 -10.57 -10.20 -2.57
CA GLU A 28 -10.09 -11.57 -2.41
C GLU A 28 -8.65 -11.74 -2.95
N ALA A 29 -8.36 -11.17 -4.13
CA ALA A 29 -7.02 -11.14 -4.70
C ALA A 29 -6.02 -10.40 -3.79
N ALA A 30 -6.45 -9.31 -3.17
CA ALA A 30 -5.64 -8.56 -2.20
C ALA A 30 -5.25 -9.42 -0.99
N GLN A 31 -6.09 -10.38 -0.57
CA GLN A 31 -5.69 -11.33 0.48
C GLN A 31 -4.58 -12.28 0.02
N LEU A 32 -4.56 -12.66 -1.27
CA LEU A 32 -3.49 -13.46 -1.88
C LEU A 32 -2.20 -12.65 -2.17
N LEU A 33 -2.23 -11.33 -2.05
CA LEU A 33 -1.06 -10.44 -2.16
C LEU A 33 -0.63 -9.86 -0.81
N SER A 34 -1.23 -10.35 0.28
CA SER A 34 -0.96 -9.91 1.65
C SER A 34 0.27 -10.62 2.22
N VAL A 35 1.24 -9.88 2.76
CA VAL A 35 2.36 -10.47 3.53
C VAL A 35 1.93 -11.07 4.89
N LYS A 36 0.66 -10.89 5.25
CA LYS A 36 0.01 -11.48 6.44
C LYS A 36 -1.06 -12.50 6.07
N GLY A 37 -1.22 -12.83 4.79
CA GLY A 37 -2.19 -13.81 4.33
C GLY A 37 -1.80 -15.21 4.81
N SER A 38 -2.75 -16.13 4.86
CA SER A 38 -2.48 -17.53 5.24
C SER A 38 -1.49 -18.21 4.29
N HIS A 39 -1.51 -17.83 3.01
CA HIS A 39 -0.59 -18.33 2.00
C HIS A 39 0.86 -17.89 2.23
N ALA A 40 1.09 -16.80 2.97
CA ALA A 40 2.44 -16.28 3.25
C ALA A 40 3.31 -17.25 4.06
N GLN A 41 2.74 -18.34 4.61
CA GLN A 41 3.45 -19.40 5.31
C GLN A 41 3.70 -20.64 4.44
N CYS A 42 3.15 -20.71 3.23
CA CYS A 42 3.30 -21.84 2.33
C CYS A 42 4.74 -21.91 1.80
N LYS A 43 5.47 -22.98 2.16
CA LYS A 43 6.89 -23.15 1.79
C LYS A 43 7.17 -23.02 0.30
N PHE A 44 6.26 -23.47 -0.56
CA PHE A 44 6.41 -23.37 -2.01
C PHE A 44 6.30 -21.93 -2.54
N LEU A 45 5.61 -21.03 -1.84
CA LEU A 45 5.58 -19.60 -2.17
C LEU A 45 6.79 -18.85 -1.61
N LEU A 46 7.44 -19.41 -0.59
CA LEU A 46 8.67 -18.89 0.00
C LEU A 46 9.92 -19.35 -0.75
N ALA A 47 9.81 -20.23 -1.74
CA ALA A 47 10.95 -20.72 -2.50
C ALA A 47 11.59 -19.58 -3.31
N GLU A 48 12.93 -19.54 -3.34
CA GLU A 48 13.68 -18.53 -4.09
C GLU A 48 13.46 -18.64 -5.60
N THR A 49 13.15 -19.84 -6.08
CA THR A 49 12.83 -20.12 -7.48
C THR A 49 11.40 -19.75 -7.86
N ALA A 50 10.49 -19.52 -6.90
CA ALA A 50 9.06 -19.39 -7.19
C ALA A 50 8.72 -18.26 -8.17
N ALA A 51 9.35 -17.09 -8.01
CA ALA A 51 9.20 -15.98 -8.95
C ALA A 51 9.81 -16.32 -10.33
N THR A 52 10.98 -16.96 -10.36
CA THR A 52 11.67 -17.36 -11.60
C THR A 52 10.90 -18.41 -12.38
N GLU A 53 10.29 -19.37 -11.69
CA GLU A 53 9.42 -20.40 -12.29
C GLU A 53 8.20 -19.76 -12.97
N ARG A 54 7.59 -18.73 -12.36
CA ARG A 54 6.50 -17.99 -13.00
C ARG A 54 6.96 -17.11 -14.16
N ARG A 55 8.17 -16.52 -14.10
CA ARG A 55 8.69 -15.61 -15.14
C ARG A 55 8.69 -16.18 -16.56
N ILE A 56 8.68 -17.51 -16.70
CA ILE A 56 8.58 -18.20 -17.99
C ILE A 56 7.18 -17.97 -18.65
N GLN A 57 6.18 -17.61 -17.86
CA GLN A 57 4.77 -17.45 -18.22
C GLN A 57 4.18 -16.19 -17.57
N ILE A 58 4.67 -15.02 -17.98
CA ILE A 58 4.08 -13.72 -17.59
C ILE A 58 3.08 -13.30 -18.65
N ASP A 59 1.82 -13.15 -18.24
CA ASP A 59 0.72 -12.79 -19.13
C ASP A 59 0.14 -11.40 -18.80
N SER A 60 0.44 -10.85 -17.62
CA SER A 60 -0.10 -9.57 -17.16
C SER A 60 0.81 -8.84 -16.16
N VAL A 61 0.60 -7.52 -16.00
CA VAL A 61 1.25 -6.71 -14.94
C VAL A 61 0.98 -7.29 -13.54
N PHE A 62 -0.16 -7.95 -13.34
CA PHE A 62 -0.47 -8.59 -12.07
C PHE A 62 0.36 -9.85 -11.79
N ASP A 63 0.84 -10.55 -12.84
CA ASP A 63 1.82 -11.63 -12.66
C ASP A 63 3.15 -11.09 -12.14
N ASP A 64 3.59 -9.93 -12.65
CA ASP A 64 4.79 -9.26 -12.14
C ASP A 64 4.62 -8.82 -10.69
N ILE A 65 3.46 -8.23 -10.35
CA ILE A 65 3.10 -7.87 -8.97
C ILE A 65 3.15 -9.11 -8.07
N ALA A 66 2.58 -10.23 -8.50
CA ALA A 66 2.61 -11.49 -7.77
C ALA A 66 4.04 -12.04 -7.64
N CYS A 67 4.88 -11.94 -8.68
CA CYS A 67 6.29 -12.31 -8.60
C CYS A 67 7.05 -11.47 -7.58
N PHE A 68 6.86 -10.15 -7.58
CA PHE A 68 7.42 -9.27 -6.56
C PHE A 68 6.94 -9.67 -5.15
N HIS A 69 5.67 -10.07 -5.01
CA HIS A 69 5.11 -10.51 -3.73
C HIS A 69 5.81 -11.77 -3.22
N LEU A 70 6.05 -12.76 -4.09
CA LEU A 70 6.81 -13.97 -3.74
C LEU A 70 8.25 -13.63 -3.33
N MET A 71 8.90 -12.70 -4.02
CA MET A 71 10.24 -12.22 -3.65
C MET A 71 10.25 -11.53 -2.28
N VAL A 72 9.24 -10.71 -1.97
CA VAL A 72 9.05 -10.07 -0.66
C VAL A 72 8.85 -11.13 0.42
N LEU A 73 8.00 -12.14 0.18
CA LEU A 73 7.78 -13.24 1.12
C LEU A 73 9.08 -14.03 1.37
N ASN A 74 9.85 -14.34 0.33
CA ASN A 74 11.16 -15.00 0.47
C ASN A 74 12.10 -14.16 1.34
N ALA A 75 12.23 -12.86 1.04
CA ALA A 75 13.10 -11.95 1.78
C ALA A 75 12.69 -11.84 3.27
N LEU A 76 11.39 -11.74 3.55
CA LEU A 76 10.85 -11.70 4.92
C LEU A 76 11.09 -13.01 5.67
N SER A 77 10.95 -14.18 5.02
CA SER A 77 11.24 -15.47 5.65
C SER A 77 12.72 -15.63 6.03
N LYS A 78 13.62 -14.95 5.30
CA LYS A 78 15.06 -14.87 5.57
C LYS A 78 15.44 -13.67 6.47
N LEU A 79 14.47 -12.94 7.04
CA LEU A 79 14.66 -11.74 7.86
C LEU A 79 15.44 -10.60 7.16
N LYS A 80 15.46 -10.58 5.82
CA LYS A 80 16.13 -9.54 5.01
C LYS A 80 15.21 -8.35 4.79
N TYR A 81 14.93 -7.58 5.85
CA TYR A 81 13.92 -6.50 5.82
C TYR A 81 14.24 -5.36 4.85
N ALA A 82 15.52 -4.97 4.71
CA ALA A 82 15.94 -3.95 3.75
C ALA A 82 15.60 -4.38 2.31
N HIS A 83 15.99 -5.60 1.94
CA HIS A 83 15.69 -6.15 0.63
C HIS A 83 14.18 -6.28 0.40
N ALA A 84 13.43 -6.78 1.40
CA ALA A 84 11.97 -6.85 1.32
C ALA A 84 11.33 -5.48 1.11
N PHE A 85 11.87 -4.43 1.74
CA PHE A 85 11.41 -3.05 1.53
C PHE A 85 11.64 -2.60 0.09
N ASP A 86 12.87 -2.76 -0.41
CA ASP A 86 13.23 -2.33 -1.76
C ASP A 86 12.37 -3.04 -2.82
N THR A 87 12.16 -4.35 -2.66
CA THR A 87 11.29 -5.13 -3.55
C THR A 87 9.82 -4.72 -3.45
N GLN A 88 9.29 -4.47 -2.25
CA GLN A 88 7.91 -3.98 -2.10
C GLN A 88 7.74 -2.56 -2.66
N ALA A 89 8.77 -1.71 -2.54
CA ALA A 89 8.77 -0.38 -3.12
C ALA A 89 8.72 -0.43 -4.64
N GLN A 90 9.50 -1.32 -5.27
CA GLN A 90 9.44 -1.60 -6.71
C GLN A 90 8.04 -2.05 -7.14
N MET A 91 7.38 -2.91 -6.36
CA MET A 91 6.00 -3.32 -6.62
C MET A 91 5.01 -2.14 -6.58
N VAL A 92 5.14 -1.23 -5.61
CA VAL A 92 4.32 -0.01 -5.53
C VAL A 92 4.57 0.89 -6.74
N GLN A 93 5.82 1.04 -7.17
CA GLN A 93 6.18 1.83 -8.35
C GLN A 93 5.57 1.24 -9.62
N LEU A 94 5.73 -0.08 -9.84
CA LEU A 94 5.12 -0.80 -10.96
C LEU A 94 3.60 -0.58 -10.98
N PHE A 95 2.93 -0.78 -9.85
CA PHE A 95 1.48 -0.57 -9.76
C PHE A 95 1.09 0.87 -10.12
N ASN A 96 1.86 1.85 -9.66
CA ASN A 96 1.58 3.25 -9.98
C ASN A 96 1.81 3.60 -11.45
N GLU A 97 2.87 3.06 -12.07
CA GLU A 97 3.27 3.37 -13.45
C GLU A 97 2.43 2.62 -14.48
N GLU A 98 2.14 1.34 -14.22
CA GLU A 98 1.47 0.47 -15.17
C GLU A 98 -0.05 0.41 -14.97
N ILE A 99 -0.55 0.63 -13.75
CA ILE A 99 -1.99 0.52 -13.46
C ILE A 99 -2.59 1.89 -13.16
N LEU A 100 -2.14 2.61 -12.12
CA LEU A 100 -2.78 3.87 -11.72
C LEU A 100 -2.77 4.93 -12.83
N GLN A 101 -1.69 5.00 -13.61
CA GLN A 101 -1.51 6.02 -14.65
C GLN A 101 -2.07 5.61 -16.02
N LYS A 102 -2.07 4.32 -16.35
CA LYS A 102 -2.46 3.84 -17.70
C LYS A 102 -3.92 3.42 -17.77
N GLU A 103 -4.44 2.75 -16.73
CA GLU A 103 -5.82 2.31 -16.69
C GLU A 103 -6.76 3.50 -16.48
N LYS A 104 -7.60 3.78 -17.48
CA LYS A 104 -8.56 4.90 -17.42
C LYS A 104 -9.93 4.38 -17.05
N ASP A 105 -10.69 5.22 -16.35
CA ASP A 105 -12.11 4.99 -16.08
C ASP A 105 -12.44 3.67 -15.39
N GLN A 106 -11.49 3.18 -14.57
CA GLN A 106 -11.61 1.95 -13.78
C GLN A 106 -10.89 2.10 -12.44
N ASN A 107 -11.47 1.49 -11.40
CA ASN A 107 -10.91 1.44 -10.04
C ASN A 107 -11.11 0.08 -9.35
N TRP A 108 -11.50 -0.97 -10.07
CA TRP A 108 -11.75 -2.29 -9.46
C TRP A 108 -10.52 -2.86 -8.73
N PHE A 109 -9.31 -2.48 -9.14
CA PHE A 109 -8.03 -2.90 -8.57
C PHE A 109 -7.62 -2.16 -7.28
N MET A 110 -8.40 -1.17 -6.83
CA MET A 110 -8.09 -0.39 -5.62
C MET A 110 -7.88 -1.22 -4.35
N PRO A 111 -8.64 -2.31 -4.09
CA PRO A 111 -8.37 -3.16 -2.92
C PRO A 111 -6.96 -3.76 -2.91
N ILE A 112 -6.44 -4.14 -4.08
CA ILE A 112 -5.07 -4.65 -4.24
C ILE A 112 -4.07 -3.53 -3.93
N PHE A 113 -4.29 -2.34 -4.48
CA PHE A 113 -3.46 -1.17 -4.20
C PHE A 113 -3.37 -0.85 -2.71
N TYR A 114 -4.51 -0.86 -2.00
CA TYR A 114 -4.56 -0.62 -0.55
C TYR A 114 -3.75 -1.64 0.24
N ARG A 115 -3.77 -2.91 -0.20
CA ARG A 115 -2.97 -3.97 0.41
C ARG A 115 -1.48 -3.74 0.22
N ILE A 116 -1.05 -3.50 -1.02
CA ILE A 116 0.37 -3.31 -1.37
C ILE A 116 0.94 -2.11 -0.58
N CYS A 117 0.18 -1.01 -0.47
CA CYS A 117 0.57 0.15 0.32
C CYS A 117 0.63 -0.15 1.83
N THR A 118 -0.36 -0.88 2.35
CA THR A 118 -0.33 -1.33 3.76
C THR A 118 0.90 -2.17 4.06
N ASP A 119 1.27 -3.08 3.15
CA ASP A 119 2.41 -3.97 3.31
C ASP A 119 3.74 -3.22 3.22
N LEU A 120 3.89 -2.26 2.30
CA LEU A 120 5.07 -1.38 2.26
C LEU A 120 5.28 -0.67 3.61
N ARG A 121 4.21 -0.10 4.21
CA ARG A 121 4.31 0.55 5.52
C ARG A 121 4.69 -0.43 6.64
N LEU A 122 4.14 -1.65 6.61
CA LEU A 122 4.45 -2.67 7.62
C LEU A 122 5.90 -3.16 7.52
N ILE A 123 6.41 -3.33 6.30
CA ILE A 123 7.80 -3.70 6.03
C ILE A 123 8.73 -2.56 6.41
N ALA A 124 8.40 -1.30 6.06
CA ALA A 124 9.13 -0.11 6.49
C ALA A 124 9.32 -0.06 8.01
N ARG A 125 8.22 -0.31 8.75
CA ARG A 125 8.26 -0.40 10.22
C ARG A 125 9.23 -1.47 10.70
N ALA A 126 9.18 -2.66 10.10
CA ALA A 126 10.03 -3.78 10.49
C ALA A 126 11.50 -3.47 10.20
N ALA A 127 11.79 -2.88 9.03
CA ALA A 127 13.12 -2.45 8.63
C ALA A 127 13.68 -1.38 9.57
N ASP A 128 12.93 -0.30 9.86
CA ASP A 128 13.37 0.74 10.81
C ASP A 128 13.58 0.20 12.23
N THR A 129 12.65 -0.65 12.72
CA THR A 129 12.76 -1.22 14.07
C THR A 129 13.99 -2.12 14.23
N LYS A 130 14.39 -2.82 13.16
CA LYS A 130 15.53 -3.76 13.17
C LYS A 130 16.86 -3.09 12.77
N ALA A 131 16.82 -2.02 11.98
CA ALA A 131 17.97 -1.18 11.63
C ALA A 131 18.44 -0.30 12.80
N ASN A 132 17.55 0.01 13.76
CA ASN A 132 17.77 0.81 14.97
C ASN A 132 18.86 0.32 15.96
N ARG A 133 19.77 -0.57 15.57
CA ARG A 133 20.98 -0.87 16.37
C ARG A 133 22.18 -0.02 15.98
N ILE A 134 22.21 0.58 14.78
CA ILE A 134 23.29 1.48 14.32
C ILE A 134 22.68 2.43 13.28
N CYS A 135 22.03 3.52 13.69
CA CYS A 135 21.55 4.51 12.74
C CYS A 135 22.65 5.54 12.46
N ASP A 136 23.11 5.55 11.20
CA ASP A 136 23.74 6.69 10.58
C ASP A 136 22.70 7.82 10.45
N PRO A 137 22.89 8.98 11.09
CA PRO A 137 21.94 10.10 11.04
C PRO A 137 21.71 10.65 9.63
N GLU A 138 22.54 10.32 8.64
CA GLU A 138 22.35 10.75 7.25
C GLU A 138 21.38 9.86 6.45
N LYS A 139 21.10 8.64 6.90
CA LYS A 139 20.26 7.71 6.15
C LYS A 139 18.78 7.91 6.44
N SER A 140 18.02 8.36 5.43
CA SER A 140 16.56 8.51 5.53
C SER A 140 15.87 7.20 5.95
N SER A 141 15.00 7.29 6.95
CA SER A 141 14.26 6.12 7.46
C SER A 141 13.42 5.45 6.36
N TYR A 142 13.19 4.15 6.49
CA TYR A 142 12.32 3.43 5.56
C TYR A 142 10.90 3.99 5.56
N TYR A 143 10.44 4.54 6.68
CA TYR A 143 9.20 5.29 6.76
C TYR A 143 9.16 6.53 5.86
N GLU A 144 10.21 7.36 5.86
CA GLU A 144 10.30 8.54 4.99
C GLU A 144 10.34 8.15 3.51
N GLN A 145 11.09 7.09 3.19
CA GLN A 145 11.13 6.54 1.84
C GLN A 145 9.74 6.04 1.40
N ALA A 146 9.03 5.28 2.25
CA ALA A 146 7.65 4.83 1.98
C ALA A 146 6.69 6.00 1.73
N ALA A 147 6.78 7.06 2.53
CA ALA A 147 5.96 8.26 2.33
C ALA A 147 6.21 8.90 0.96
N THR A 148 7.45 8.88 0.46
CA THR A 148 7.79 9.38 -0.87
C THR A 148 7.05 8.60 -1.97
N TYR A 149 7.01 7.27 -1.87
CA TYR A 149 6.25 6.43 -2.82
C TYR A 149 4.74 6.66 -2.71
N PHE A 150 4.19 6.79 -1.50
CA PHE A 150 2.77 7.11 -1.31
C PHE A 150 2.40 8.46 -1.88
N MET A 151 3.25 9.48 -1.73
CA MET A 151 3.01 10.82 -2.32
C MET A 151 3.07 10.80 -3.85
N LYS A 152 3.81 9.88 -4.48
CA LYS A 152 3.77 9.67 -5.95
C LYS A 152 2.41 9.10 -6.37
N CYS A 153 1.97 8.02 -5.71
CA CYS A 153 0.67 7.41 -5.99
C CYS A 153 -0.49 8.38 -5.72
N TYR A 154 -0.39 9.16 -4.63
CA TYR A 154 -1.38 10.17 -4.27
C TYR A 154 -1.58 11.19 -5.40
N ARG A 155 -0.49 11.65 -6.02
CA ARG A 155 -0.56 12.56 -7.18
C ARG A 155 -1.25 11.92 -8.37
N SER A 156 -0.95 10.65 -8.68
CA SER A 156 -1.64 9.91 -9.75
C SER A 156 -3.14 9.83 -9.49
N CYS A 157 -3.56 9.52 -8.26
CA CYS A 157 -4.98 9.47 -7.89
C CYS A 157 -5.65 10.85 -7.96
N VAL A 158 -4.99 11.91 -7.48
CA VAL A 158 -5.53 13.28 -7.53
C VAL A 158 -5.74 13.75 -8.97
N ASN A 159 -4.84 13.36 -9.88
CA ASN A 159 -4.91 13.75 -11.29
C ASN A 159 -5.99 13.00 -12.09
N ASP A 160 -6.68 12.02 -11.49
CA ASP A 160 -7.79 11.27 -12.08
C ASP A 160 -9.11 12.07 -12.08
N VAL A 161 -9.04 13.33 -12.53
CA VAL A 161 -10.14 14.30 -12.49
C VAL A 161 -11.18 14.12 -13.59
N ARG A 162 -10.85 13.36 -14.64
CA ARG A 162 -11.73 13.13 -15.80
C ARG A 162 -12.59 11.89 -15.66
N ALA A 163 -12.26 11.01 -14.73
CA ALA A 163 -13.00 9.77 -14.51
C ALA A 163 -14.35 10.04 -13.88
N ASP A 164 -15.34 9.22 -14.24
CA ASP A 164 -16.64 9.26 -13.60
C ASP A 164 -16.53 8.97 -12.10
N LYS A 165 -17.45 9.58 -11.33
CA LYS A 165 -17.40 9.53 -9.86
C LYS A 165 -17.50 8.12 -9.27
N GLU A 166 -18.02 7.15 -10.02
CA GLU A 166 -18.14 5.75 -9.58
C GLU A 166 -16.84 4.96 -9.77
N VAL A 167 -16.07 5.29 -10.82
CA VAL A 167 -14.87 4.56 -11.23
C VAL A 167 -13.57 5.35 -11.01
N THR A 168 -13.66 6.52 -10.38
CA THR A 168 -12.50 7.34 -10.06
C THR A 168 -11.57 6.66 -9.06
N LYS A 169 -10.27 6.82 -9.28
CA LYS A 169 -9.17 6.41 -8.40
C LYS A 169 -8.97 7.38 -7.25
N ARG A 170 -9.64 8.55 -7.27
CA ARG A 170 -9.65 9.51 -6.16
C ARG A 170 -10.19 8.89 -4.87
N ILE A 171 -10.96 7.79 -4.98
CA ILE A 171 -11.42 7.00 -3.84
C ILE A 171 -10.27 6.48 -2.95
N ALA A 172 -9.04 6.36 -3.50
CA ALA A 172 -7.85 5.97 -2.77
C ALA A 172 -7.26 7.06 -1.87
N MET A 173 -7.64 8.33 -2.06
CA MET A 173 -7.01 9.46 -1.37
C MET A 173 -7.11 9.36 0.15
N LEU A 174 -8.25 8.92 0.69
CA LEU A 174 -8.38 8.77 2.14
C LEU A 174 -7.55 7.61 2.68
N ASN A 175 -7.48 6.49 1.95
CA ASN A 175 -6.64 5.36 2.35
C ASN A 175 -5.16 5.77 2.38
N LEU A 176 -4.66 6.42 1.33
CA LEU A 176 -3.28 6.93 1.27
C LEU A 176 -3.02 7.99 2.34
N THR A 177 -3.97 8.89 2.60
CA THR A 177 -3.89 9.86 3.70
C THR A 177 -3.75 9.15 5.04
N ASN A 178 -4.51 8.09 5.29
CA ASN A 178 -4.38 7.26 6.49
C ASN A 178 -3.02 6.56 6.60
N GLN A 179 -2.45 6.07 5.49
CA GLN A 179 -1.09 5.52 5.49
C GLN A 179 -0.06 6.61 5.84
N LEU A 180 -0.16 7.79 5.21
CA LEU A 180 0.73 8.92 5.43
C LEU A 180 0.61 9.46 6.86
N PHE A 181 -0.60 9.53 7.42
CA PHE A 181 -0.82 9.89 8.82
C PHE A 181 -0.07 8.94 9.76
N ARG A 182 -0.21 7.64 9.54
CA ARG A 182 0.49 6.61 10.34
C ARG A 182 2.02 6.77 10.28
N ILE A 183 2.55 7.22 9.15
CA ILE A 183 3.98 7.50 8.97
C ILE A 183 4.37 8.82 9.63
N TYR A 184 3.75 9.93 9.26
CA TYR A 184 4.14 11.28 9.71
C TYR A 184 3.96 11.50 11.21
N PHE A 185 2.96 10.88 11.84
CA PHE A 185 2.90 10.84 13.30
C PHE A 185 4.04 10.03 13.92
N ARG A 186 4.51 8.97 13.26
CA ARG A 186 5.58 8.11 13.77
C ARG A 186 6.96 8.78 13.67
N ILE A 187 7.21 9.54 12.61
CA ILE A 187 8.47 10.26 12.37
C ILE A 187 8.41 11.75 12.80
N ASN A 188 7.35 12.16 13.50
CA ASN A 188 7.14 13.52 13.98
C ASN A 188 7.19 14.63 12.90
N LYS A 189 6.66 14.37 11.71
CA LYS A 189 6.53 15.36 10.61
C LYS A 189 5.08 15.86 10.45
N LEU A 190 4.51 16.37 11.54
CA LEU A 190 3.08 16.74 11.62
C LEU A 190 2.68 17.89 10.68
N ASN A 191 3.62 18.76 10.31
CA ASN A 191 3.42 19.83 9.34
C ASN A 191 2.97 19.31 7.96
N LEU A 192 3.37 18.08 7.59
CA LEU A 192 3.01 17.45 6.31
C LEU A 192 1.57 16.94 6.26
N LEU A 193 0.85 16.91 7.39
CA LEU A 193 -0.55 16.50 7.46
C LEU A 193 -1.50 17.55 6.87
N LYS A 194 -1.16 18.84 7.03
CA LYS A 194 -2.01 19.98 6.63
C LYS A 194 -2.46 19.94 5.15
N PRO A 195 -1.58 19.73 4.15
CA PRO A 195 -2.02 19.62 2.76
C PRO A 195 -2.91 18.40 2.49
N LEU A 196 -2.70 17.28 3.20
CA LEU A 196 -3.52 16.07 3.04
C LEU A 196 -4.93 16.30 3.57
N ILE A 197 -5.05 16.90 4.77
CA ILE A 197 -6.33 17.26 5.39
C ILE A 197 -7.13 18.16 4.45
N ARG A 198 -6.50 19.24 3.95
CA ARG A 198 -7.14 20.17 3.02
C ARG A 198 -7.63 19.50 1.74
N ALA A 199 -6.88 18.53 1.22
CA ALA A 199 -7.27 17.82 0.00
C ALA A 199 -8.49 16.93 0.21
N ILE A 200 -8.68 16.35 1.40
CA ILE A 200 -9.87 15.57 1.75
C ILE A 200 -11.07 16.50 2.02
N GLU A 201 -10.86 17.61 2.72
CA GLU A 201 -11.91 18.60 3.02
C GLU A 201 -12.42 19.35 1.78
N ALA A 202 -11.59 19.48 0.75
CA ALA A 202 -11.96 20.16 -0.50
C ALA A 202 -13.01 19.39 -1.33
N ASP A 203 -13.20 18.08 -1.11
CA ASP A 203 -14.15 17.26 -1.87
C ASP A 203 -15.08 16.48 -0.93
N THR A 204 -16.10 17.18 -0.42
CA THR A 204 -17.11 16.63 0.50
C THR A 204 -17.89 15.48 -0.14
N GLU A 205 -18.15 15.52 -1.45
CA GLU A 205 -18.88 14.46 -2.14
C GLU A 205 -18.07 13.16 -2.16
N LEU A 206 -16.79 13.24 -2.50
CA LEU A 206 -15.87 12.12 -2.40
C LEU A 206 -15.74 11.62 -0.96
N TYR A 207 -15.77 12.53 0.02
CA TYR A 207 -15.76 12.16 1.43
C TYR A 207 -16.92 11.21 1.81
N HIS A 208 -18.10 11.39 1.23
CA HIS A 208 -19.22 10.48 1.47
C HIS A 208 -18.98 9.07 0.92
N LYS A 209 -18.25 8.93 -0.19
CA LYS A 209 -17.96 7.64 -0.83
C LYS A 209 -16.90 6.80 -0.14
N PHE A 210 -16.02 7.40 0.66
CA PHE A 210 -14.99 6.63 1.36
C PHE A 210 -15.56 5.59 2.33
N SER A 211 -14.78 4.55 2.61
CA SER A 211 -15.16 3.51 3.58
C SER A 211 -15.30 4.09 5.00
N MET A 212 -16.21 3.53 5.81
CA MET A 212 -16.35 3.95 7.21
C MET A 212 -15.07 3.70 8.01
N ALA A 213 -14.36 2.60 7.73
CA ALA A 213 -13.09 2.27 8.39
C ALA A 213 -12.01 3.34 8.14
N ASP A 214 -11.94 3.85 6.91
CA ASP A 214 -11.01 4.93 6.57
C ASP A 214 -11.41 6.25 7.24
N LYS A 215 -12.71 6.59 7.28
CA LYS A 215 -13.21 7.80 7.97
C LYS A 215 -12.91 7.77 9.46
N VAL A 216 -13.11 6.63 10.12
CA VAL A 216 -12.78 6.45 11.54
C VAL A 216 -11.28 6.67 11.78
N THR A 217 -10.42 6.08 10.93
CA THR A 217 -8.98 6.28 11.04
C THR A 217 -8.58 7.74 10.82
N TYR A 218 -9.18 8.40 9.82
CA TYR A 218 -8.92 9.80 9.52
C TYR A 218 -9.29 10.71 10.68
N ASN A 219 -10.51 10.56 11.23
CA ASN A 219 -11.00 11.35 12.35
C ASN A 219 -10.18 11.14 13.63
N TYR A 220 -9.71 9.91 13.88
CA TYR A 220 -8.79 9.64 14.98
C TYR A 220 -7.50 10.48 14.88
N TYR A 221 -6.91 10.56 13.69
CA TYR A 221 -5.69 11.34 13.47
C TYR A 221 -5.93 12.85 13.46
N LEU A 222 -7.09 13.32 12.97
CA LEU A 222 -7.49 14.71 13.10
C LEU A 222 -7.57 15.12 14.57
N GLY A 223 -8.25 14.33 15.40
CA GLY A 223 -8.37 14.58 16.84
C GLY A 223 -6.99 14.64 17.51
N ARG A 224 -6.11 13.68 17.21
CA ARG A 224 -4.74 13.71 17.72
C ARG A 224 -3.96 14.95 17.30
N LYS A 225 -4.09 15.37 16.03
CA LYS A 225 -3.43 16.59 15.55
C LYS A 225 -3.93 17.81 16.32
N ALA A 226 -5.24 17.94 16.51
CA ALA A 226 -5.84 19.05 17.24
C ALA A 226 -5.36 19.12 18.70
N MET A 227 -5.20 17.97 19.37
CA MET A 227 -4.61 17.92 20.71
C MET A 227 -3.16 18.44 20.70
N PHE A 228 -2.31 17.95 19.78
CA PHE A 228 -0.94 18.44 19.65
C PHE A 228 -0.87 19.95 19.37
N ASP A 229 -1.73 20.47 18.48
CA ASP A 229 -1.77 21.91 18.18
C ASP A 229 -2.20 22.75 19.40
N SER A 230 -3.12 22.22 20.22
CA SER A 230 -3.59 22.89 21.45
C SER A 230 -2.51 22.92 22.53
N ASP A 231 -1.79 21.82 22.72
CA ASP A 231 -0.66 21.75 23.66
C ASP A 231 0.46 22.73 23.26
N LEU A 232 0.72 22.87 21.95
CA LEU A 232 1.70 23.84 21.43
C LEU A 232 1.29 25.29 21.73
N ALA A 233 -0.01 25.62 21.63
CA ALA A 233 -0.50 26.96 21.95
C ALA A 233 -0.34 27.29 23.44
N LEU A 234 -0.51 26.31 24.33
CA LEU A 234 -0.31 26.48 25.78
C LEU A 234 1.16 26.72 26.15
N CYS A 235 2.12 26.15 25.42
CA CYS A 235 3.56 26.33 25.67
C CYS A 235 4.13 27.66 25.15
N SER A 236 3.40 28.40 24.32
CA SER A 236 3.84 29.67 23.72
C SER A 236 3.48 30.92 24.55
N HIS A 237 3.05 30.74 25.80
CA HIS A 237 2.74 31.78 26.78
C HIS A 237 3.70 31.72 27.97
#